data_AF-A0A1L9PWS8-F1
#
_entry.id   AF-A0A1L9PWS8-F1
#
_cell.length_a   1.000
_cell.length_b   1.000
_cell.length_c   1.000
_cell.angle_alpha   90.00
_cell.angle_beta   90.00
_cell.angle_gamma   90.00
#
_symmetry.space_group_name_H-M   'P 1'
#
loop_
_entity.id
_entity.type
_entity.pdbx_description
1 polymer ?
#
loop_
_entity_poly.entity_id
_entity_poly.type
_entity_poly.pdbx_seq_one_letter_code
_entity_poly.pdbx_strand_id
1 'polypeptide(L)'
;MAPTSRTYYAFRTIRRCVEWIAEQESAIDQRQEICHTLSRSAILHGGRPLRAAVRLNPYTDYQSREGLRQTDQAPEHLLAAAARVGSTSLVQRLLDQGADVNGESDLFGTPLVNAARGGHLLLVRLLLEKGADSDCASLELTEQEIGDELFLDDFPGRLNSMSPIKEERAPFSPLSAAAFAGHMEIVQLLLSPQLRLSRSSCYFFQALSLAAEGGHSSILQILLASADLDAVDHRLSRQVKIDALKRAASEGQVDCMELLLDAGAPITRMTFSTLTESTLTCAATRGQNGAIKLLLDRGAHVDEMGTHRDTPLSRAVELGFPRTVALLLSHGVDPNVHAVEAFCRCDIWCCMKALLDGGFHKVCPWASKTALSRTEQEGAEDLVALLQEYGVTTDGLEGLKPP
;
A
#
# COMPACT_ATOMS: atom_id res chain seq x y z
N MET A 1 -24.18 13.16 -12.95
CA MET A 1 -22.93 13.87 -12.61
C MET A 1 -21.89 13.51 -13.66
N ALA A 2 -21.17 14.48 -14.22
CA ALA A 2 -20.17 14.23 -15.25
C ALA A 2 -18.86 13.76 -14.58
N PRO A 3 -18.20 12.69 -15.09
CA PRO A 3 -16.87 12.32 -14.62
C PRO A 3 -15.87 13.47 -14.81
N THR A 4 -14.86 13.58 -13.95
CA THR A 4 -13.74 14.50 -14.16
C THR A 4 -13.07 14.22 -15.51
N SER A 5 -12.44 15.23 -16.11
CA SER A 5 -11.74 15.12 -17.41
C SER A 5 -10.77 13.93 -17.45
N ARG A 6 -10.05 13.67 -16.35
CA ARG A 6 -9.09 12.57 -16.20
C ARG A 6 -9.77 11.20 -16.08
N THR A 7 -10.82 11.08 -15.27
CA THR A 7 -11.57 9.83 -15.15
C THR A 7 -12.25 9.46 -16.46
N TYR A 8 -12.82 10.45 -17.17
CA TYR A 8 -13.36 10.26 -18.50
C TYR A 8 -12.29 9.82 -19.52
N TYR A 9 -11.11 10.45 -19.49
CA TYR A 9 -9.96 10.05 -20.31
C TYR A 9 -9.57 8.59 -20.05
N ALA A 10 -9.42 8.18 -18.79
CA ALA A 10 -9.05 6.82 -18.43
C ALA A 10 -10.10 5.80 -18.90
N PHE A 11 -11.39 6.04 -18.64
CA PHE A 11 -12.45 5.15 -19.10
C PHE A 11 -12.48 5.02 -20.63
N ARG A 12 -12.34 6.14 -21.35
CA ARG A 12 -12.32 6.14 -22.82
C ARG A 12 -11.12 5.37 -23.36
N THR A 13 -9.94 5.59 -22.77
CA THR A 13 -8.69 4.92 -23.17
C THR A 13 -8.76 3.41 -22.89
N ILE A 14 -9.21 3.01 -21.69
CA ILE A 14 -9.41 1.59 -21.32
C ILE A 14 -10.39 0.94 -22.28
N ARG A 15 -11.58 1.54 -22.47
CA ARG A 15 -12.61 1.01 -23.35
C ARG A 15 -12.08 0.78 -24.76
N ARG A 16 -11.36 1.76 -25.31
CA ARG A 16 -10.75 1.66 -26.64
C ARG A 16 -9.73 0.52 -26.71
N CYS A 17 -8.87 0.37 -25.70
CA CYS A 17 -7.92 -0.74 -25.65
C CYS A 17 -8.62 -2.10 -25.57
N VAL A 18 -9.68 -2.22 -24.75
CA VAL A 18 -10.49 -3.44 -24.64
C VAL A 18 -11.15 -3.81 -25.97
N GLU A 19 -11.81 -2.85 -26.61
CA GLU A 19 -12.48 -3.05 -27.90
C GLU A 19 -11.46 -3.47 -28.96
N TRP A 20 -10.34 -2.77 -29.06
CA TRP A 20 -9.27 -3.09 -30.01
C TRP A 20 -8.68 -4.48 -29.79
N ILE A 21 -8.28 -4.86 -28.56
CA ILE A 21 -7.71 -6.20 -28.29
C ILE A 21 -8.73 -7.29 -28.62
N ALA A 22 -9.98 -7.15 -28.15
CA ALA A 22 -11.00 -8.16 -28.35
C ALA A 22 -11.37 -8.36 -29.83
N GLU A 23 -11.35 -7.29 -30.63
CA GLU A 23 -11.58 -7.37 -32.08
C GLU A 23 -10.43 -8.08 -32.79
N GLN A 24 -9.18 -7.78 -32.43
CA GLN A 24 -8.01 -8.35 -33.12
C GLN A 24 -7.79 -9.84 -32.80
N GLU A 25 -8.19 -10.31 -31.62
CA GLU A 25 -8.04 -11.71 -31.21
C GLU A 25 -9.30 -12.55 -31.41
N SER A 26 -10.39 -11.96 -31.95
CA SER A 26 -11.72 -12.61 -32.02
C SER A 26 -12.23 -13.11 -30.65
N ALA A 27 -11.78 -12.47 -29.57
CA ALA A 27 -11.99 -12.88 -28.18
C ALA A 27 -13.09 -12.03 -27.51
N ILE A 28 -14.28 -11.99 -28.13
CA ILE A 28 -15.41 -11.16 -27.63
C ILE A 28 -15.79 -11.55 -26.19
N ASP A 29 -15.72 -12.84 -25.87
CA ASP A 29 -16.09 -13.37 -24.56
C ASP A 29 -15.09 -12.98 -23.45
N GLN A 30 -13.87 -12.56 -23.80
CA GLN A 30 -12.84 -12.12 -22.84
C GLN A 30 -12.86 -10.63 -22.55
N ARG A 31 -13.76 -9.85 -23.17
CA ARG A 31 -13.84 -8.38 -23.01
C ARG A 31 -13.92 -7.95 -21.55
N GLN A 32 -14.71 -8.66 -20.75
CA GLN A 32 -14.90 -8.32 -19.34
C GLN A 32 -13.60 -8.54 -18.53
N GLU A 33 -12.88 -9.63 -18.80
CA GLU A 33 -11.62 -9.95 -18.15
C GLU A 33 -10.50 -8.98 -18.55
N ILE A 34 -10.41 -8.64 -19.85
CA ILE A 34 -9.49 -7.63 -20.37
C ILE A 34 -9.79 -6.27 -19.72
N CYS A 35 -11.07 -5.88 -19.65
CA CYS A 35 -11.49 -4.63 -19.03
C CYS A 35 -11.08 -4.56 -17.56
N HIS A 36 -11.32 -5.62 -16.79
CA HIS A 36 -10.93 -5.68 -15.39
C HIS A 36 -9.40 -5.61 -15.22
N THR A 37 -8.66 -6.31 -16.07
CA THR A 37 -7.20 -6.32 -16.08
C THR A 37 -6.61 -4.93 -16.35
N LEU A 38 -7.10 -4.25 -17.38
CA LEU A 38 -6.65 -2.91 -17.75
C LEU A 38 -7.10 -1.86 -16.74
N SER A 39 -8.32 -1.98 -16.19
CA SER A 39 -8.81 -1.07 -15.14
C SER A 39 -7.93 -1.13 -13.89
N ARG A 40 -7.53 -2.34 -13.47
CA ARG A 40 -6.58 -2.49 -12.34
C ARG A 40 -5.23 -1.86 -12.66
N SER A 41 -4.72 -2.05 -13.89
CA SER A 41 -3.45 -1.43 -14.32
C SER A 41 -3.54 0.10 -14.28
N ALA A 42 -4.62 0.67 -14.82
CA ALA A 42 -4.86 2.11 -14.84
C ALA A 42 -4.92 2.74 -13.44
N ILE A 43 -5.55 2.08 -12.47
CA ILE A 43 -5.62 2.57 -11.09
C ILE A 43 -4.21 2.61 -10.47
N LEU A 44 -3.32 1.70 -10.85
CA LEU A 44 -1.98 1.63 -10.27
C LEU A 44 -1.03 2.67 -10.86
N HIS A 45 -1.13 2.94 -12.17
CA HIS A 45 -0.22 3.84 -12.89
C HIS A 45 -0.77 5.27 -13.06
N GLY A 46 -2.09 5.49 -13.04
CA GLY A 46 -2.73 6.80 -13.28
C GLY A 46 -2.52 7.91 -12.21
N GLY A 47 -1.52 7.79 -11.34
CA GLY A 47 -1.21 8.80 -10.32
C GLY A 47 -2.25 8.92 -9.19
N ARG A 48 -2.04 9.88 -8.27
CA ARG A 48 -2.97 10.19 -7.17
C ARG A 48 -4.35 10.67 -7.64
N PRO A 49 -4.50 11.51 -8.69
CA PRO A 49 -5.80 12.04 -9.08
C PRO A 49 -6.77 10.98 -9.63
N LEU A 50 -6.30 10.02 -10.43
CA LEU A 50 -7.15 8.90 -10.87
C LEU A 50 -7.45 7.93 -9.73
N ARG A 51 -6.47 7.64 -8.85
CA ARG A 51 -6.69 6.81 -7.66
C ARG A 51 -7.71 7.42 -6.70
N ALA A 52 -7.62 8.72 -6.44
CA ALA A 52 -8.53 9.47 -5.58
C ALA A 52 -9.91 9.63 -6.22
N ALA A 53 -10.00 9.95 -7.52
CA ALA A 53 -11.29 10.08 -8.22
C ALA A 53 -12.05 8.76 -8.37
N VAL A 54 -11.37 7.61 -8.30
CA VAL A 54 -12.01 6.28 -8.26
C VAL A 54 -12.39 5.86 -6.84
N ARG A 55 -11.65 6.31 -5.81
CA ARG A 55 -11.88 5.95 -4.39
C ARG A 55 -12.82 6.89 -3.64
N LEU A 56 -12.88 8.16 -4.01
CA LEU A 56 -13.67 9.20 -3.35
C LEU A 56 -14.77 9.71 -4.29
N ASN A 57 -15.95 9.92 -3.72
CA ASN A 57 -17.09 10.62 -4.33
C ASN A 57 -16.60 11.99 -4.90
N PRO A 58 -17.02 12.42 -6.10
CA PRO A 58 -16.27 13.33 -6.97
C PRO A 58 -16.50 14.80 -6.62
N TYR A 59 -16.09 15.21 -5.42
CA TYR A 59 -16.21 16.60 -4.96
C TYR A 59 -14.85 17.30 -4.94
N THR A 60 -14.27 17.49 -6.13
CA THR A 60 -13.28 18.55 -6.37
C THR A 60 -13.41 19.00 -7.83
N ASP A 61 -13.65 20.28 -8.01
CA ASP A 61 -13.83 20.96 -9.30
C ASP A 61 -12.50 21.09 -10.04
N TYR A 62 -12.29 20.39 -11.16
CA TYR A 62 -11.20 20.70 -12.12
C TYR A 62 -11.54 20.18 -13.53
N GLN A 63 -11.68 21.11 -14.48
CA GLN A 63 -11.82 20.86 -15.92
C GLN A 63 -10.47 20.74 -16.66
N SER A 64 -9.32 20.69 -15.98
CA SER A 64 -8.00 20.70 -16.64
C SER A 64 -7.55 19.29 -17.04
N ARG A 65 -6.83 19.17 -18.18
CA ARG A 65 -6.05 17.98 -18.58
C ARG A 65 -4.64 17.98 -17.96
N GLU A 66 -4.39 18.76 -16.90
CA GLU A 66 -3.05 18.88 -16.32
C GLU A 66 -2.46 17.50 -16.01
N GLY A 67 -1.17 17.30 -16.27
CA GLY A 67 -0.47 16.03 -16.04
C GLY A 67 -0.67 14.91 -17.06
N LEU A 68 -1.63 14.99 -18.01
CA LEU A 68 -1.75 14.03 -19.13
C LEU A 68 -0.97 14.55 -20.36
N ARG A 69 0.03 13.79 -20.80
CA ARG A 69 0.94 14.10 -21.92
C ARG A 69 0.39 13.64 -23.26
N GLN A 70 -0.41 12.57 -23.26
CA GLN A 70 -0.87 11.84 -24.43
C GLN A 70 -2.38 11.99 -24.68
N THR A 71 -2.81 11.61 -25.89
CA THR A 71 -4.23 11.46 -26.22
C THR A 71 -4.68 10.02 -25.97
N ASP A 72 -6.00 9.79 -25.86
CA ASP A 72 -6.58 8.44 -25.77
C ASP A 72 -6.28 7.60 -27.03
N GLN A 73 -5.81 8.27 -28.08
CA GLN A 73 -5.45 7.67 -29.35
C GLN A 73 -4.00 7.16 -29.42
N ALA A 74 -3.15 7.49 -28.43
CA ALA A 74 -1.71 7.27 -28.52
C ALA A 74 -1.34 5.76 -28.57
N PRO A 75 -0.43 5.34 -29.45
CA PRO A 75 -0.07 3.94 -29.66
C PRO A 75 0.55 3.27 -28.44
N GLU A 76 1.17 4.03 -27.55
CA GLU A 76 1.78 3.57 -26.30
C GLU A 76 0.73 2.92 -25.38
N HIS A 77 -0.52 3.44 -25.38
CA HIS A 77 -1.63 2.82 -24.64
C HIS A 77 -1.95 1.42 -25.15
N LEU A 78 -1.99 1.24 -26.48
CA LEU A 78 -2.30 -0.06 -27.09
C LEU A 78 -1.18 -1.06 -26.84
N LEU A 79 0.08 -0.62 -26.96
CA LEU A 79 1.24 -1.46 -26.71
C LEU A 79 1.31 -1.91 -25.24
N ALA A 80 1.15 -0.98 -24.31
CA ALA A 80 1.14 -1.29 -22.87
C ALA A 80 -0.07 -2.17 -22.48
N ALA A 81 -1.25 -1.92 -23.06
CA ALA A 81 -2.44 -2.74 -22.81
C ALA A 81 -2.29 -4.17 -23.36
N ALA A 82 -1.82 -4.34 -24.59
CA ALA A 82 -1.53 -5.65 -25.18
C ALA A 82 -0.48 -6.41 -24.35
N ALA A 83 0.55 -5.70 -23.87
CA ALA A 83 1.56 -6.27 -22.99
C ALA A 83 0.99 -6.72 -21.64
N ARG A 84 0.07 -5.94 -21.07
CA ARG A 84 -0.59 -6.26 -19.79
C ARG A 84 -1.46 -7.52 -19.87
N VAL A 85 -2.15 -7.69 -20.99
CA VAL A 85 -3.01 -8.86 -21.26
C VAL A 85 -2.18 -10.08 -21.67
N GLY A 86 -0.99 -9.86 -22.24
CA GLY A 86 -0.09 -10.94 -22.66
C GLY A 86 -0.23 -11.32 -24.12
N SER A 87 -0.87 -10.48 -24.93
CA SER A 87 -1.05 -10.73 -26.35
C SER A 87 0.27 -10.50 -27.10
N THR A 88 1.06 -11.58 -27.19
CA THR A 88 2.38 -11.54 -27.82
C THR A 88 2.26 -11.19 -29.31
N SER A 89 1.25 -11.71 -30.00
CA SER A 89 0.97 -11.42 -31.41
C SER A 89 0.67 -9.94 -31.67
N LEU A 90 -0.11 -9.30 -30.79
CA LEU A 90 -0.44 -7.88 -30.93
C LEU A 90 0.75 -6.98 -30.60
N VAL A 91 1.50 -7.31 -29.54
CA VAL A 91 2.73 -6.59 -29.22
C VAL A 91 3.72 -6.67 -30.37
N GLN A 92 3.97 -7.87 -30.91
CA GLN A 92 4.89 -8.04 -32.03
C GLN A 92 4.47 -7.24 -33.25
N ARG A 93 3.17 -7.26 -33.60
CA ARG A 93 2.63 -6.47 -34.71
C ARG A 93 2.82 -4.97 -34.50
N LEU A 94 2.58 -4.45 -33.30
CA LEU A 94 2.76 -3.04 -32.99
C LEU A 94 4.24 -2.63 -33.09
N LEU A 95 5.16 -3.46 -32.59
CA LEU A 95 6.60 -3.22 -32.72
C LEU A 95 7.06 -3.26 -34.17
N ASP A 96 6.55 -4.20 -34.98
CA ASP A 96 6.86 -4.29 -36.42
C ASP A 96 6.31 -3.07 -37.21
N GLN A 97 5.26 -2.42 -36.69
CA GLN A 97 4.73 -1.15 -37.22
C GLN A 97 5.53 0.09 -36.75
N GLY A 98 6.60 -0.12 -35.98
CA GLY A 98 7.48 0.96 -35.50
C GLY A 98 7.04 1.59 -34.18
N ALA A 99 6.17 0.93 -33.40
CA ALA A 99 5.91 1.37 -32.03
C ALA A 99 7.21 1.32 -31.20
N ASP A 100 7.45 2.37 -30.40
CA ASP A 100 8.60 2.40 -29.50
C ASP A 100 8.43 1.34 -28.40
N VAL A 101 9.39 0.43 -28.29
CA VAL A 101 9.41 -0.65 -27.28
C VAL A 101 9.42 -0.09 -25.84
N ASN A 102 9.96 1.12 -25.67
CA ASN A 102 10.01 1.84 -24.40
C ASN A 102 8.92 2.93 -24.30
N GLY A 103 8.01 3.00 -25.28
CA GLY A 103 6.94 3.99 -25.32
C GLY A 103 6.08 3.92 -24.07
N GLU A 104 6.14 4.95 -23.25
CA GLU A 104 5.45 5.01 -21.97
C GLU A 104 4.00 5.47 -22.17
N SER A 105 3.05 4.69 -21.63
CA SER A 105 1.65 5.12 -21.54
C SER A 105 1.42 5.94 -20.28
N ASP A 106 0.77 7.10 -20.42
CA ASP A 106 0.33 7.92 -19.27
C ASP A 106 -0.59 7.16 -18.29
N LEU A 107 -1.28 6.13 -18.78
CA LEU A 107 -2.26 5.38 -18.00
C LEU A 107 -1.73 4.03 -17.51
N PHE A 108 -0.84 3.40 -18.27
CA PHE A 108 -0.40 2.02 -18.00
C PHE A 108 1.09 1.89 -17.69
N GLY A 109 1.92 2.89 -17.99
CA GLY A 109 3.38 2.78 -17.92
C GLY A 109 3.98 2.10 -19.16
N THR A 110 5.17 1.52 -19.02
CA THR A 110 5.90 0.89 -20.14
C THR A 110 5.37 -0.51 -20.46
N PRO A 111 5.57 -1.01 -21.71
CA PRO A 111 5.16 -2.35 -22.10
C PRO A 111 5.82 -3.44 -21.25
N LEU A 112 7.12 -3.29 -20.96
CA LEU A 112 7.88 -4.27 -20.17
C LEU A 112 7.36 -4.39 -18.73
N VAL A 113 7.05 -3.27 -18.07
CA VAL A 113 6.43 -3.27 -16.74
C VAL A 113 5.10 -4.00 -16.75
N ASN A 114 4.27 -3.79 -17.76
CA ASN A 114 2.96 -4.43 -17.89
C ASN A 114 3.05 -5.94 -18.17
N ALA A 115 3.97 -6.36 -19.04
CA ALA A 115 4.23 -7.78 -19.32
C ALA A 115 4.77 -8.49 -18.06
N ALA A 116 5.71 -7.84 -17.35
CA ALA A 116 6.28 -8.35 -16.11
C ALA A 116 5.22 -8.49 -15.01
N ARG A 117 4.32 -7.51 -14.87
CA ARG A 117 3.18 -7.57 -13.94
C ARG A 117 2.17 -8.66 -14.29
N GLY A 118 1.94 -8.87 -15.59
CA GLY A 118 1.00 -9.85 -16.13
C GLY A 118 1.49 -11.29 -16.02
N GLY A 119 2.79 -11.52 -15.77
CA GLY A 119 3.36 -12.87 -15.69
C GLY A 119 3.75 -13.45 -17.04
N HIS A 120 3.83 -12.62 -18.08
CA HIS A 120 3.99 -13.06 -19.46
C HIS A 120 5.45 -13.27 -19.81
N LEU A 121 6.07 -14.34 -19.29
CA LEU A 121 7.51 -14.60 -19.41
C LEU A 121 8.04 -14.55 -20.85
N LEU A 122 7.34 -15.17 -21.80
CA LEU A 122 7.75 -15.16 -23.21
C LEU A 122 7.71 -13.75 -23.80
N LEU A 123 6.73 -12.95 -23.40
CA LEU A 123 6.60 -11.57 -23.84
C LEU A 123 7.65 -10.66 -23.22
N VAL A 124 7.99 -10.87 -21.95
CA VAL A 124 9.12 -10.19 -21.29
C VAL A 124 10.42 -10.45 -22.04
N ARG A 125 10.69 -11.71 -22.43
CA ARG A 125 11.87 -12.06 -23.24
C ARG A 125 11.86 -11.33 -24.58
N LEU A 126 10.74 -11.38 -25.31
CA LEU A 126 10.60 -10.69 -26.58
C LEU A 126 10.86 -9.18 -26.46
N LEU A 127 10.30 -8.53 -25.44
CA LEU A 127 10.49 -7.09 -25.22
C LEU A 127 11.95 -6.76 -24.91
N LEU A 128 12.62 -7.55 -24.06
CA LEU A 128 14.05 -7.38 -23.77
C LEU A 128 14.92 -7.60 -25.01
N GLU A 129 14.63 -8.62 -25.82
CA GLU A 129 15.31 -8.87 -27.10
C GLU A 129 15.14 -7.71 -28.09
N LYS A 130 14.01 -7.02 -28.03
CA LYS A 130 13.70 -5.82 -28.83
C LYS A 130 14.27 -4.53 -28.24
N GLY A 131 15.02 -4.59 -27.14
CA GLY A 131 15.71 -3.44 -26.54
C GLY A 131 14.88 -2.68 -25.50
N ALA A 132 13.89 -3.32 -24.87
CA ALA A 132 13.20 -2.74 -23.73
C ALA A 132 14.18 -2.50 -22.56
N ASP A 133 14.10 -1.34 -21.93
CA ASP A 133 14.93 -1.00 -20.78
C ASP A 133 14.49 -1.77 -19.52
N SER A 134 15.36 -2.66 -19.02
CA SER A 134 15.09 -3.46 -17.84
C SER A 134 15.17 -2.70 -16.51
N ASP A 135 15.82 -1.53 -16.49
CA ASP A 135 15.99 -0.70 -15.29
C ASP A 135 15.11 0.56 -15.31
N CYS A 136 14.15 0.63 -16.24
CA CYS A 136 13.20 1.74 -16.31
C CYS A 136 12.21 1.74 -15.13
N ALA A 137 11.70 2.91 -14.78
CA ALA A 137 10.57 3.07 -13.88
C ALA A 137 9.44 3.84 -14.58
N SER A 138 8.20 3.36 -14.43
CA SER A 138 7.05 3.97 -15.11
C SER A 138 6.58 5.26 -14.42
N LEU A 139 6.95 6.43 -14.96
CA LEU A 139 6.66 7.82 -14.58
C LEU A 139 7.78 8.49 -13.75
N GLU A 140 8.68 9.18 -14.45
CA GLU A 140 9.30 10.40 -13.92
C GLU A 140 8.20 11.46 -13.77
N LEU A 141 7.68 11.63 -12.55
CA LEU A 141 7.00 12.87 -12.21
C LEU A 141 8.08 13.95 -12.17
N THR A 142 7.96 14.94 -13.05
CA THR A 142 8.92 16.03 -13.20
C THR A 142 9.11 16.78 -11.88
N GLU A 143 10.34 17.20 -11.59
CA GLU A 143 10.77 17.96 -10.40
C GLU A 143 9.87 19.17 -10.04
N GLN A 144 9.08 19.70 -10.98
CA GLN A 144 8.12 20.79 -10.75
C GLN A 144 6.90 20.42 -9.89
N GLU A 145 6.43 19.17 -9.88
CA GLU A 145 5.29 18.75 -9.03
C GLU A 145 5.71 18.48 -7.58
N ILE A 146 7.01 18.34 -7.35
CA ILE A 146 7.63 18.15 -6.02
C ILE A 146 7.93 19.51 -5.35
N GLY A 147 7.96 20.60 -6.13
CA GLY A 147 8.45 21.92 -5.73
C GLY A 147 7.60 22.69 -4.71
N ASP A 148 6.31 22.39 -4.58
CA ASP A 148 5.42 23.14 -3.67
C ASP A 148 5.23 22.46 -2.29
N GLU A 149 5.75 21.25 -2.08
CA GLU A 149 5.64 20.52 -0.79
C GLU A 149 6.96 20.34 -0.02
N LEU A 150 8.08 20.88 -0.52
CA LEU A 150 9.41 20.71 0.09
C LEU A 150 10.04 21.99 0.68
N PHE A 151 9.29 23.09 0.79
CA PHE A 151 9.76 24.23 1.59
C PHE A 151 9.61 23.94 3.08
N LEU A 152 10.70 23.54 3.72
CA LEU A 152 11.20 24.13 4.97
C LEU A 152 12.71 23.88 5.07
N ASP A 153 13.44 24.91 4.62
CA ASP A 153 14.79 25.40 4.94
C ASP A 153 15.72 24.54 5.82
N ASP A 154 16.87 24.11 5.25
CA ASP A 154 18.18 24.81 5.37
C ASP A 154 19.35 23.82 5.24
N PHE A 155 20.10 23.89 4.12
CA PHE A 155 21.56 23.69 3.93
C PHE A 155 21.95 23.19 2.51
N PRO A 156 22.99 23.76 1.88
CA PRO A 156 23.39 23.44 0.51
C PRO A 156 24.39 22.29 0.46
N GLY A 157 24.16 21.33 -0.45
CA GLY A 157 25.22 20.40 -0.90
C GLY A 157 24.77 18.96 -1.09
N ARG A 158 24.15 18.69 -2.25
CA ARG A 158 24.13 17.43 -3.04
C ARG A 158 24.06 16.09 -2.30
N LEU A 159 23.04 15.31 -2.69
CA LEU A 159 22.85 13.86 -2.49
C LEU A 159 22.46 13.39 -1.08
N ASN A 160 21.66 14.18 -0.36
CA ASN A 160 20.99 13.69 0.86
C ASN A 160 19.65 14.41 1.09
N SER A 161 18.65 14.06 0.28
CA SER A 161 17.25 14.28 0.63
C SER A 161 16.34 13.34 -0.17
N MET A 162 16.40 12.04 0.13
CA MET A 162 15.20 11.24 -0.03
C MET A 162 14.30 11.65 1.14
N SER A 163 13.36 12.54 0.87
CA SER A 163 12.23 12.81 1.75
C SER A 163 11.60 11.48 2.19
N PRO A 164 11.01 11.39 3.39
CA PRO A 164 10.23 10.22 3.76
C PRO A 164 9.19 10.01 2.66
N ILE A 165 9.10 8.78 2.13
CA ILE A 165 8.17 8.40 1.08
C ILE A 165 6.73 8.67 1.60
N LYS A 166 6.24 9.90 1.44
CA LYS A 166 4.87 10.30 1.80
C LYS A 166 3.93 9.58 0.85
N GLU A 167 3.48 8.37 1.15
CA GLU A 167 2.38 7.61 0.50
C GLU A 167 2.24 7.66 -1.04
N GLU A 168 3.27 8.12 -1.74
CA GLU A 168 3.31 8.25 -3.17
C GLU A 168 3.94 6.96 -3.65
N ARG A 169 3.07 6.01 -3.97
CA ARG A 169 3.48 4.72 -4.50
C ARG A 169 4.28 4.99 -5.78
N ALA A 170 5.60 4.95 -5.64
CA ALA A 170 6.58 5.26 -6.67
C ALA A 170 6.32 4.43 -7.95
N PRO A 171 6.75 4.94 -9.11
CA PRO A 171 6.68 4.24 -10.40
C PRO A 171 7.15 2.77 -10.28
N PHE A 172 6.48 1.81 -10.94
CA PHE A 172 6.93 0.41 -10.94
C PHE A 172 8.06 0.24 -11.96
N SER A 173 9.11 -0.49 -11.58
CA SER A 173 10.07 -1.07 -12.53
C SER A 173 9.60 -2.45 -12.97
N PRO A 174 10.13 -3.02 -14.07
CA PRO A 174 9.82 -4.39 -14.46
C PRO A 174 10.05 -5.40 -13.31
N LEU A 175 11.14 -5.21 -12.57
CA LEU A 175 11.49 -6.06 -11.43
C LEU A 175 10.46 -5.90 -10.30
N SER A 176 10.11 -4.66 -9.94
CA SER A 176 9.19 -4.42 -8.83
C SER A 176 7.75 -4.81 -9.16
N ALA A 177 7.36 -4.75 -10.44
CA ALA A 177 6.08 -5.24 -10.93
C ALA A 177 5.99 -6.78 -10.89
N ALA A 178 7.02 -7.50 -11.35
CA ALA A 178 7.08 -8.95 -11.27
C ALA A 178 7.13 -9.44 -9.81
N ALA A 179 7.91 -8.74 -8.98
CA ALA A 179 8.05 -9.06 -7.56
C ALA A 179 6.75 -8.87 -6.78
N PHE A 180 6.00 -7.78 -7.05
CA PHE A 180 4.68 -7.56 -6.44
C PHE A 180 3.64 -8.61 -6.86
N ALA A 181 3.72 -9.10 -8.10
CA ALA A 181 2.75 -10.03 -8.67
C ALA A 181 3.13 -11.51 -8.49
N GLY A 182 4.32 -11.80 -7.97
CA GLY A 182 4.74 -13.17 -7.62
C GLY A 182 5.38 -13.96 -8.75
N HIS A 183 5.83 -13.32 -9.82
CA HIS A 183 6.33 -13.99 -11.02
C HIS A 183 7.82 -14.33 -10.90
N MET A 184 8.11 -15.44 -10.20
CA MET A 184 9.47 -15.89 -9.89
C MET A 184 10.39 -15.99 -11.11
N GLU A 185 9.94 -16.60 -12.20
CA GLU A 185 10.75 -16.82 -13.40
C GLU A 185 11.13 -15.51 -14.08
N ILE A 186 10.23 -14.50 -14.03
CA ILE A 186 10.52 -13.16 -14.54
C ILE A 186 11.51 -12.44 -13.62
N VAL A 187 11.36 -12.56 -12.30
CA VAL A 187 12.34 -12.00 -11.35
C VAL A 187 13.73 -12.59 -11.60
N GLN A 188 13.85 -13.90 -11.76
CA GLN A 188 15.13 -14.56 -12.06
C GLN A 188 15.71 -14.12 -13.40
N LEU A 189 14.87 -13.96 -14.42
CA LEU A 189 15.28 -13.42 -15.71
C LEU A 189 15.83 -11.99 -15.57
N LEU A 190 15.14 -11.12 -14.84
CA LEU A 190 15.54 -9.73 -14.64
C LEU A 190 16.82 -9.61 -13.81
N LEU A 191 17.01 -10.46 -12.80
CA LEU A 191 18.22 -10.51 -11.99
C LEU A 191 19.43 -11.15 -12.70
N SER A 192 19.23 -11.65 -13.92
CA SER A 192 20.29 -12.29 -14.68
C SER A 192 21.48 -11.35 -14.91
N PRO A 193 22.73 -11.84 -14.86
CA PRO A 193 23.92 -11.00 -15.02
C PRO A 193 23.98 -10.21 -16.33
N GLN A 194 23.25 -10.65 -17.36
CA GLN A 194 23.20 -10.02 -18.68
C GLN A 194 22.53 -8.64 -18.63
N LEU A 195 21.55 -8.43 -17.76
CA LEU A 195 20.76 -7.19 -17.70
C LEU A 195 21.36 -6.09 -16.80
N ARG A 196 22.49 -6.37 -16.13
CA ARG A 196 23.28 -5.40 -15.33
C ARG A 196 22.44 -4.44 -14.45
N LEU A 197 21.40 -4.95 -13.80
CA LEU A 197 20.58 -4.16 -12.88
C LEU A 197 21.41 -3.60 -11.72
N SER A 198 21.14 -2.35 -11.34
CA SER A 198 21.71 -1.75 -10.14
C SER A 198 21.05 -2.33 -8.88
N ARG A 199 21.82 -3.10 -8.10
CA ARG A 199 21.36 -3.80 -6.88
C ARG A 199 21.34 -2.93 -5.62
N SER A 200 21.79 -1.69 -5.74
CA SER A 200 21.77 -0.65 -4.70
C SER A 200 20.82 0.51 -5.03
N SER A 201 20.03 0.39 -6.11
CA SER A 201 19.09 1.43 -6.52
C SER A 201 17.82 1.44 -5.68
N CYS A 202 17.14 2.60 -5.67
CA CYS A 202 15.83 2.73 -5.06
C CYS A 202 14.78 1.79 -5.71
N TYR A 203 14.86 1.53 -7.02
CA TYR A 203 13.97 0.61 -7.75
C TYR A 203 14.17 -0.84 -7.31
N PHE A 204 15.40 -1.23 -7.02
CA PHE A 204 15.71 -2.56 -6.50
C PHE A 204 15.12 -2.74 -5.08
N PHE A 205 15.35 -1.77 -4.20
CA PHE A 205 14.78 -1.79 -2.85
C PHE A 205 13.25 -1.71 -2.85
N GLN A 206 12.66 -1.04 -3.83
CA GLN A 206 11.22 -1.03 -4.05
C GLN A 206 10.71 -2.42 -4.42
N ALA A 207 11.41 -3.15 -5.29
CA ALA A 207 11.04 -4.53 -5.63
C ALA A 207 11.06 -5.44 -4.39
N LEU A 208 12.04 -5.29 -3.50
CA LEU A 208 12.11 -6.00 -2.23
C LEU A 208 10.89 -5.68 -1.35
N SER A 209 10.59 -4.40 -1.18
CA SER A 209 9.46 -3.93 -0.37
C SER A 209 8.10 -4.39 -0.93
N LEU A 210 7.97 -4.45 -2.26
CA LEU A 210 6.76 -4.89 -2.94
C LEU A 210 6.61 -6.42 -2.97
N ALA A 211 7.71 -7.19 -2.99
CA ALA A 211 7.66 -8.64 -2.79
C ALA A 211 7.12 -8.97 -1.38
N ALA A 212 7.56 -8.21 -0.39
CA ALA A 212 7.09 -8.32 0.99
C ALA A 212 5.60 -7.98 1.10
N GLU A 213 5.14 -6.92 0.43
CA GLU A 213 3.71 -6.55 0.34
C GLU A 213 2.86 -7.64 -0.33
N GLY A 214 3.34 -8.22 -1.44
CA GLY A 214 2.66 -9.28 -2.18
C GLY A 214 2.67 -10.65 -1.49
N GLY A 215 3.47 -10.82 -0.43
CA GLY A 215 3.59 -12.10 0.30
C GLY A 215 4.49 -13.14 -0.38
N HIS A 216 5.38 -12.71 -1.27
CA HIS A 216 6.21 -13.63 -2.06
C HIS A 216 7.56 -13.90 -1.38
N SER A 217 7.53 -14.70 -0.32
CA SER A 217 8.69 -14.99 0.54
C SER A 217 9.92 -15.53 -0.22
N SER A 218 9.74 -16.42 -1.20
CA SER A 218 10.84 -16.92 -2.02
C SER A 218 11.48 -15.84 -2.91
N ILE A 219 10.67 -14.91 -3.45
CA ILE A 219 11.17 -13.77 -4.24
C ILE A 219 11.91 -12.82 -3.30
N LEU A 220 11.33 -12.52 -2.14
CA LEU A 220 11.92 -11.68 -1.11
C LEU A 220 13.29 -12.21 -0.67
N GLN A 221 13.42 -13.53 -0.49
CA GLN A 221 14.69 -14.18 -0.14
C GLN A 221 15.77 -13.95 -1.22
N ILE A 222 15.43 -14.14 -2.50
CA ILE A 222 16.36 -13.90 -3.61
C ILE A 222 16.74 -12.43 -3.69
N LEU A 223 15.79 -11.50 -3.51
CA LEU A 223 16.05 -10.07 -3.54
C LEU A 223 16.93 -9.62 -2.37
N LEU A 224 16.72 -10.14 -1.16
CA LEU A 224 17.57 -9.89 0.01
C LEU A 224 19.00 -10.39 -0.22
N ALA A 225 19.17 -11.59 -0.77
CA ALA A 225 20.48 -12.16 -1.08
C ALA A 225 21.20 -11.42 -2.22
N SER A 226 20.43 -10.81 -3.12
CA SER A 226 20.97 -10.08 -4.28
C SER A 226 21.18 -8.58 -4.02
N ALA A 227 20.62 -8.04 -2.94
CA ALA A 227 20.72 -6.61 -2.62
C ALA A 227 22.14 -6.26 -2.20
N ASP A 228 22.68 -5.17 -2.77
CA ASP A 228 23.99 -4.65 -2.38
C ASP A 228 23.82 -3.62 -1.24
N LEU A 229 23.51 -4.14 -0.04
CA LEU A 229 23.24 -3.32 1.14
C LEU A 229 24.50 -2.71 1.76
N ASP A 230 25.68 -3.20 1.40
CA ASP A 230 26.97 -2.68 1.89
C ASP A 230 27.43 -1.46 1.07
N ALA A 231 26.92 -1.31 -0.16
CA ALA A 231 27.18 -0.15 -1.01
C ALA A 231 26.38 1.10 -0.63
N VAL A 232 25.41 1.00 0.29
CA VAL A 232 24.55 2.12 0.72
C VAL A 232 24.78 2.47 2.19
N ASP A 233 24.38 3.69 2.58
CA ASP A 233 24.47 4.11 3.98
C ASP A 233 23.67 3.17 4.91
N HIS A 234 24.22 2.88 6.09
CA HIS A 234 23.60 1.97 7.06
C HIS A 234 22.19 2.39 7.47
N ARG A 235 21.86 3.69 7.45
CA ARG A 235 20.50 4.17 7.72
C ARG A 235 19.54 3.75 6.61
N LEU A 236 19.96 3.85 5.34
CA LEU A 236 19.16 3.43 4.19
C LEU A 236 18.93 1.91 4.20
N SER A 237 19.99 1.13 4.42
CA SER A 237 19.87 -0.33 4.54
C SER A 237 18.88 -0.75 5.64
N ARG A 238 18.92 -0.06 6.79
CA ARG A 238 17.97 -0.26 7.88
C ARG A 238 16.55 0.16 7.50
N GLN A 239 16.39 1.30 6.84
CA GLN A 239 15.09 1.83 6.44
C GLN A 239 14.38 0.92 5.43
N VAL A 240 15.09 0.39 4.44
CA VAL A 240 14.52 -0.54 3.44
C VAL A 240 13.93 -1.78 4.12
N LYS A 241 14.64 -2.35 5.11
CA LYS A 241 14.14 -3.50 5.88
C LYS A 241 12.92 -3.14 6.72
N ILE A 242 12.89 -1.94 7.33
CA ILE A 242 11.73 -1.44 8.07
C ILE A 242 10.53 -1.29 7.14
N ASP A 243 10.69 -0.65 5.98
CA ASP A 243 9.60 -0.41 5.04
C ASP A 243 9.03 -1.70 4.47
N ALA A 244 9.90 -2.66 4.14
CA ALA A 244 9.48 -4.00 3.73
C ALA A 244 8.70 -4.72 4.86
N LEU A 245 9.16 -4.62 6.10
CA LEU A 245 8.50 -5.23 7.25
C LEU A 245 7.13 -4.61 7.50
N LYS A 246 7.01 -3.28 7.40
CA LYS A 246 5.73 -2.56 7.53
C LYS A 246 4.72 -2.92 6.46
N ARG A 247 5.18 -3.09 5.21
CA ARG A 247 4.31 -3.53 4.10
C ARG A 247 3.83 -4.95 4.30
N ALA A 248 4.73 -5.87 4.66
CA ALA A 248 4.37 -7.24 4.99
C ALA A 248 3.38 -7.29 6.17
N ALA A 249 3.62 -6.51 7.22
CA ALA A 249 2.75 -6.44 8.39
C ALA A 249 1.36 -5.87 8.09
N SER A 250 1.28 -4.83 7.27
CA SER A 250 0.02 -4.24 6.78
C SER A 250 -0.84 -5.26 6.02
N GLU A 251 -0.23 -6.08 5.17
CA GLU A 251 -0.92 -7.10 4.38
C GLU A 251 -1.04 -8.46 5.09
N GLY A 252 -0.48 -8.60 6.31
CA GLY A 252 -0.55 -9.83 7.09
C GLY A 252 0.35 -10.97 6.58
N GLN A 253 1.41 -10.65 5.85
CA GLN A 253 2.32 -11.60 5.21
C GLN A 253 3.35 -12.15 6.19
N VAL A 254 2.91 -13.07 7.07
CA VAL A 254 3.71 -13.60 8.19
C VAL A 254 5.04 -14.21 7.72
N ASP A 255 5.07 -15.03 6.67
CA ASP A 255 6.29 -15.66 6.17
C ASP A 255 7.34 -14.62 5.73
N CYS A 256 6.90 -13.56 5.06
CA CYS A 256 7.77 -12.45 4.67
C CYS A 256 8.30 -11.70 5.90
N MET A 257 7.45 -11.51 6.92
CA MET A 257 7.87 -10.88 8.17
C MET A 257 8.93 -11.71 8.88
N GLU A 258 8.75 -13.02 9.01
CA GLU A 258 9.74 -13.92 9.61
C GLU A 258 11.09 -13.79 8.90
N LEU A 259 11.11 -13.90 7.57
CA LEU A 259 12.34 -13.74 6.78
C LEU A 259 13.01 -12.38 7.00
N LEU A 260 12.24 -11.29 7.06
CA LEU A 260 12.78 -9.95 7.29
C LEU A 260 13.37 -9.81 8.69
N LEU A 261 12.66 -10.30 9.70
CA LEU A 261 13.12 -10.28 11.10
C LEU A 261 14.39 -11.12 11.27
N ASP A 262 14.44 -12.30 10.66
CA ASP A 262 15.61 -13.18 10.68
C ASP A 262 16.79 -12.56 9.90
N ALA A 263 16.52 -11.76 8.87
CA ALA A 263 17.50 -10.94 8.16
C ALA A 263 17.91 -9.66 8.92
N GLY A 264 17.49 -9.50 10.18
CA GLY A 264 17.86 -8.40 11.06
C GLY A 264 17.07 -7.11 10.83
N ALA A 265 15.86 -7.18 10.25
CA ALA A 265 14.94 -6.05 10.25
C ALA A 265 14.59 -5.66 11.70
N PRO A 266 14.71 -4.39 12.08
CA PRO A 266 14.45 -3.99 13.46
C PRO A 266 12.94 -4.06 13.76
N ILE A 267 12.58 -4.78 14.83
CA ILE A 267 11.19 -5.07 15.23
C ILE A 267 10.40 -3.83 15.64
N THR A 268 11.08 -2.86 16.27
CA THR A 268 10.92 -1.39 16.21
C THR A 268 11.50 -0.80 17.50
N ARG A 269 12.30 0.28 17.35
CA ARG A 269 12.43 1.42 18.28
C ARG A 269 13.27 2.45 17.55
N MET A 270 12.66 3.44 16.91
CA MET A 270 13.26 4.78 16.79
C MET A 270 12.28 5.80 16.18
N THR A 271 11.92 6.74 17.05
CA THR A 271 11.48 8.10 16.76
C THR A 271 12.72 8.95 16.51
N PHE A 272 13.11 9.16 15.26
CA PHE A 272 13.86 10.38 14.94
C PHE A 272 13.27 10.99 13.69
N SER A 273 12.56 12.10 13.94
CA SER A 273 12.00 13.05 12.98
C SER A 273 11.11 12.46 11.89
N THR A 274 9.83 12.82 11.98
CA THR A 274 8.79 12.80 10.94
C THR A 274 8.12 11.45 10.65
N LEU A 275 6.87 11.33 11.13
CA LEU A 275 5.76 10.70 10.41
C LEU A 275 5.85 9.20 10.05
N THR A 276 6.62 8.37 10.76
CA THR A 276 6.61 6.92 10.48
C THR A 276 5.77 6.15 11.52
N GLU A 277 4.65 5.58 11.08
CA GLU A 277 3.78 4.70 11.88
C GLU A 277 4.55 3.46 12.37
N SER A 278 4.30 2.97 13.59
CA SER A 278 4.91 1.72 14.08
C SER A 278 4.44 0.54 13.22
N THR A 279 5.32 -0.46 13.03
CA THR A 279 4.98 -1.72 12.34
C THR A 279 3.79 -2.43 12.99
N LEU A 280 3.69 -2.35 14.32
CA LEU A 280 2.59 -2.94 15.08
C LEU A 280 1.28 -2.18 14.82
N THR A 281 1.34 -0.84 14.75
CA THR A 281 0.19 0.01 14.40
C THR A 281 -0.28 -0.26 12.97
N CYS A 282 0.63 -0.37 11.99
CA CYS A 282 0.27 -0.72 10.61
C CYS A 282 -0.50 -2.06 10.52
N ALA A 283 -0.07 -3.08 11.26
CA ALA A 283 -0.75 -4.37 11.32
C ALA A 283 -2.12 -4.27 12.00
N ALA A 284 -2.23 -3.48 13.09
CA ALA A 284 -3.47 -3.25 13.81
C ALA A 284 -4.49 -2.44 12.98
N THR A 285 -4.04 -1.46 12.21
CA THR A 285 -4.85 -0.67 11.27
C THR A 285 -5.53 -1.54 10.21
N ARG A 286 -5.04 -2.76 9.96
CA ARG A 286 -5.63 -3.71 9.01
C ARG A 286 -6.11 -5.02 9.64
N GLY A 287 -6.16 -5.08 10.97
CA GLY A 287 -6.67 -6.24 11.71
C GLY A 287 -5.84 -7.52 11.53
N GLN A 288 -4.55 -7.40 11.23
CA GLN A 288 -3.68 -8.52 10.86
C GLN A 288 -3.17 -9.29 12.08
N ASN A 289 -4.04 -10.11 12.67
CA ASN A 289 -3.77 -10.79 13.95
C ASN A 289 -2.52 -11.69 13.93
N GLY A 290 -2.22 -12.36 12.81
CA GLY A 290 -1.02 -13.20 12.68
C GLY A 290 0.27 -12.38 12.70
N ALA A 291 0.28 -11.25 11.99
CA ALA A 291 1.39 -10.30 11.99
C ALA A 291 1.61 -9.68 13.39
N ILE A 292 0.53 -9.26 14.05
CA ILE A 292 0.58 -8.71 15.41
C ILE A 292 1.15 -9.73 16.39
N LYS A 293 0.64 -10.96 16.36
CA LYS A 293 1.14 -12.04 17.22
C LYS A 293 2.64 -12.26 17.00
N LEU A 294 3.09 -12.37 15.75
CA LEU A 294 4.51 -12.55 15.44
C LEU A 294 5.36 -11.39 16.00
N LEU A 295 4.94 -10.14 15.80
CA LEU A 295 5.68 -8.98 16.30
C LEU A 295 5.78 -8.99 17.82
N LEU A 296 4.68 -9.30 18.52
CA LEU A 296 4.64 -9.37 19.98
C LEU A 296 5.49 -10.54 20.52
N ASP A 297 5.43 -11.72 19.89
CA ASP A 297 6.24 -12.89 20.23
C ASP A 297 7.75 -12.61 20.05
N ARG A 298 8.10 -11.72 19.11
CA ARG A 298 9.48 -11.26 18.86
C ARG A 298 9.88 -10.05 19.73
N GLY A 299 9.00 -9.58 20.62
CA GLY A 299 9.30 -8.54 21.60
C GLY A 299 9.02 -7.11 21.14
N ALA A 300 8.13 -6.90 20.15
CA ALA A 300 7.61 -5.58 19.84
C ALA A 300 6.90 -4.97 21.04
N HIS A 301 7.06 -3.67 21.25
CA HIS A 301 6.42 -3.01 22.38
C HIS A 301 4.94 -2.78 22.05
N VAL A 302 4.07 -3.21 22.97
CA VAL A 302 2.61 -3.21 22.79
C VAL A 302 2.00 -1.81 22.63
N ASP A 303 2.53 -0.80 23.33
CA ASP A 303 2.10 0.61 23.29
C ASP A 303 2.91 1.51 22.35
N GLU A 304 3.47 0.98 21.26
CA GLU A 304 4.19 1.83 20.31
C GLU A 304 3.29 2.88 19.67
N MET A 305 3.59 4.16 19.93
CA MET A 305 2.83 5.29 19.40
C MET A 305 3.16 5.56 17.93
N GLY A 306 2.12 5.77 17.11
CA GLY A 306 2.22 6.22 15.73
C GLY A 306 2.37 7.75 15.58
N THR A 307 2.17 8.23 14.35
CA THR A 307 2.38 9.62 13.91
C THR A 307 1.48 10.66 14.59
N HIS A 308 0.35 10.23 15.12
CA HIS A 308 -0.65 11.06 15.80
C HIS A 308 -0.86 10.64 17.26
N ARG A 309 0.15 10.00 17.88
CA ARG A 309 0.09 9.38 19.22
C ARG A 309 -0.84 8.18 19.35
N ASP A 310 -1.37 7.71 18.23
CA ASP A 310 -2.28 6.58 18.25
C ASP A 310 -1.56 5.26 18.55
N THR A 311 -2.19 4.46 19.39
CA THR A 311 -1.70 3.15 19.78
C THR A 311 -2.30 2.09 18.84
N PRO A 312 -1.66 0.91 18.72
CA PRO A 312 -2.25 -0.22 17.99
C PRO A 312 -3.67 -0.54 18.50
N LEU A 313 -3.90 -0.38 19.81
CA LEU A 313 -5.22 -0.59 20.42
C LEU A 313 -6.23 0.47 19.97
N SER A 314 -5.90 1.76 19.99
CA SER A 314 -6.84 2.81 19.57
C SER A 314 -7.25 2.64 18.11
N ARG A 315 -6.31 2.28 17.22
CA ARG A 315 -6.58 1.95 15.82
C ARG A 315 -7.48 0.73 15.64
N ALA A 316 -7.21 -0.36 16.37
CA ALA A 316 -8.01 -1.57 16.29
C ALA A 316 -9.47 -1.34 16.73
N VAL A 317 -9.67 -0.49 17.75
CA VAL A 317 -11.00 -0.13 18.24
C VAL A 317 -11.74 0.76 17.23
N GLU A 318 -11.08 1.83 16.77
CA GLU A 318 -11.64 2.79 15.82
C GLU A 318 -12.04 2.14 14.48
N LEU A 319 -11.24 1.18 14.00
CA LEU A 319 -11.46 0.50 12.72
C LEU A 319 -12.25 -0.80 12.83
N GLY A 320 -12.64 -1.23 14.04
CA GLY A 320 -13.57 -2.34 14.20
C GLY A 320 -12.96 -3.74 14.18
N PHE A 321 -11.76 -3.93 14.72
CA PHE A 321 -11.07 -5.22 14.76
C PHE A 321 -11.10 -5.87 16.16
N PRO A 322 -12.21 -6.51 16.58
CA PRO A 322 -12.38 -7.01 17.95
C PRO A 322 -11.41 -8.12 18.32
N ARG A 323 -11.01 -8.97 17.36
CA ARG A 323 -9.98 -10.00 17.59
C ARG A 323 -8.61 -9.38 17.85
N THR A 324 -8.31 -8.29 17.17
CA THR A 324 -7.06 -7.53 17.37
C THR A 324 -7.07 -6.85 18.74
N VAL A 325 -8.20 -6.25 19.13
CA VAL A 325 -8.39 -5.69 20.47
C VAL A 325 -8.14 -6.75 21.54
N ALA A 326 -8.79 -7.91 21.44
CA ALA A 326 -8.61 -9.01 22.39
C ALA A 326 -7.15 -9.50 22.44
N LEU A 327 -6.50 -9.65 21.28
CA LEU A 327 -5.09 -10.06 21.19
C LEU A 327 -4.18 -9.05 21.89
N LEU A 328 -4.31 -7.76 21.58
CA LEU A 328 -3.51 -6.69 22.19
C LEU A 328 -3.69 -6.64 23.72
N LEU A 329 -4.94 -6.73 24.22
CA LEU A 329 -5.23 -6.75 25.65
C LEU A 329 -4.64 -7.99 26.35
N SER A 330 -4.66 -9.16 25.69
CA SER A 330 -4.06 -10.39 26.24
C SER A 330 -2.54 -10.31 26.42
N HIS A 331 -1.87 -9.42 25.68
CA HIS A 331 -0.44 -9.14 25.80
C HIS A 331 -0.13 -7.96 26.74
N GLY A 332 -1.11 -7.49 27.51
CA GLY A 332 -0.89 -6.51 28.60
C GLY A 332 -0.83 -5.04 28.16
N VAL A 333 -1.42 -4.69 27.02
CA VAL A 333 -1.65 -3.29 26.64
C VAL A 333 -2.45 -2.58 27.74
N ASP A 334 -2.01 -1.38 28.14
CA ASP A 334 -2.80 -0.54 29.03
C ASP A 334 -3.99 0.07 28.26
N PRO A 335 -5.25 -0.31 28.59
CA PRO A 335 -6.43 0.24 27.94
C PRO A 335 -6.60 1.75 28.12
N ASN A 336 -5.90 2.37 29.07
CA ASN A 336 -6.01 3.80 29.35
C ASN A 336 -5.30 4.67 28.29
N VAL A 337 -4.29 4.14 27.60
CA VAL A 337 -3.49 4.91 26.65
C VAL A 337 -4.24 5.02 25.31
N HIS A 338 -5.06 6.08 25.21
CA HIS A 338 -5.68 6.60 23.97
C HIS A 338 -6.78 5.72 23.37
N ALA A 339 -7.10 4.55 23.95
CA ALA A 339 -8.30 3.79 23.61
C ALA A 339 -9.59 4.43 24.17
N VAL A 340 -9.49 5.38 25.11
CA VAL A 340 -10.64 6.12 25.67
C VAL A 340 -11.39 6.92 24.60
N GLU A 341 -10.68 7.69 23.78
CA GLU A 341 -11.30 8.46 22.70
C GLU A 341 -11.90 7.54 21.64
N ALA A 342 -11.19 6.45 21.30
CA ALA A 342 -11.66 5.45 20.36
C ALA A 342 -12.91 4.74 20.89
N PHE A 343 -12.95 4.36 22.17
CA PHE A 343 -14.08 3.69 22.83
C PHE A 343 -15.33 4.57 22.83
N CYS A 344 -15.20 5.85 23.19
CA CYS A 344 -16.33 6.80 23.18
C CYS A 344 -16.89 7.10 21.78
N ARG A 345 -16.13 6.76 20.72
CA ARG A 345 -16.53 6.87 19.32
C ARG A 345 -16.80 5.52 18.67
N CYS A 346 -16.66 4.42 19.41
CA CYS A 346 -16.75 3.08 18.86
C CYS A 346 -18.20 2.64 18.81
N ASP A 347 -18.82 2.75 17.63
CA ASP A 347 -20.18 2.22 17.40
C ASP A 347 -20.18 0.70 17.16
N ILE A 348 -19.02 0.06 17.26
CA ILE A 348 -18.81 -1.35 16.92
C ILE A 348 -18.89 -2.18 18.19
N TRP A 349 -20.09 -2.71 18.44
CA TRP A 349 -20.43 -3.58 19.57
C TRP A 349 -19.34 -4.57 19.96
N CYS A 350 -18.80 -5.29 18.98
CA CYS A 350 -17.84 -6.36 19.23
C CYS A 350 -16.52 -5.82 19.82
N CYS A 351 -16.09 -4.62 19.43
CA CYS A 351 -14.90 -3.97 19.99
C CYS A 351 -15.16 -3.45 21.40
N MET A 352 -16.35 -2.89 21.65
CA MET A 352 -16.75 -2.49 23.01
C MET A 352 -16.75 -3.68 23.96
N LYS A 353 -17.38 -4.79 23.54
CA LYS A 353 -17.37 -6.03 24.31
C LYS A 353 -15.95 -6.54 24.56
N ALA A 354 -15.08 -6.58 23.54
CA ALA A 354 -13.69 -7.02 23.70
C ALA A 354 -12.90 -6.15 24.71
N LEU A 355 -13.13 -4.83 24.72
CA LEU A 355 -12.55 -3.93 25.72
C LEU A 355 -13.10 -4.20 27.13
N LEU A 356 -14.42 -4.41 27.26
CA LEU A 356 -15.06 -4.73 28.52
C LEU A 356 -14.57 -6.08 29.10
N ASP A 357 -14.43 -7.08 28.24
CA ASP A 357 -13.84 -8.39 28.57
C ASP A 357 -12.39 -8.25 29.07
N GLY A 358 -11.61 -7.35 28.47
CA GLY A 358 -10.27 -6.99 28.93
C GLY A 358 -10.24 -6.11 30.18
N GLY A 359 -11.39 -5.79 30.79
CA GLY A 359 -11.47 -5.03 32.03
C GLY A 359 -11.39 -3.51 31.87
N PHE A 360 -11.60 -2.97 30.66
CA PHE A 360 -11.56 -1.52 30.38
C PHE A 360 -12.41 -0.69 31.35
N HIS A 361 -13.61 -1.16 31.70
CA HIS A 361 -14.53 -0.48 32.63
C HIS A 361 -13.98 -0.33 34.06
N LYS A 362 -13.03 -1.18 34.46
CA LYS A 362 -12.36 -1.11 35.76
C LYS A 362 -11.21 -0.11 35.75
N VAL A 363 -10.50 -0.03 34.62
CA VAL A 363 -9.34 0.85 34.44
C VAL A 363 -9.77 2.28 34.14
N CYS A 364 -10.79 2.46 33.30
CA CYS A 364 -11.33 3.76 32.89
C CYS A 364 -12.86 3.86 33.14
N PRO A 365 -13.31 3.96 34.41
CA PRO A 365 -14.74 4.03 34.73
C PRO A 365 -15.45 5.22 34.07
N TRP A 366 -14.79 6.39 34.02
CA TRP A 366 -15.35 7.60 33.41
C TRP A 366 -15.74 7.41 31.93
N ALA A 367 -14.87 6.77 31.14
CA ALA A 367 -15.11 6.54 29.72
C ALA A 367 -16.30 5.59 29.50
N SER A 368 -16.39 4.53 30.33
CA SER A 368 -17.50 3.58 30.28
C SER A 368 -18.83 4.22 30.65
N LYS A 369 -18.86 5.10 31.67
CA LYS A 369 -20.06 5.84 32.05
C LYS A 369 -20.48 6.88 31.02
N THR A 370 -19.51 7.56 30.40
CA THR A 370 -19.77 8.52 29.31
C THR A 370 -20.35 7.82 28.10
N ALA A 371 -19.81 6.65 27.72
CA ALA A 371 -20.39 5.81 26.66
C ALA A 371 -21.82 5.38 27.01
N LEU A 372 -22.07 4.94 28.24
CA LEU A 372 -23.42 4.57 28.70
C LEU A 372 -24.41 5.72 28.52
N SER A 373 -24.11 6.90 29.05
CA SER A 373 -24.97 8.08 28.94
C SER A 373 -25.25 8.47 27.48
N ARG A 374 -24.25 8.34 26.60
CA ARG A 374 -24.41 8.60 25.17
C ARG A 374 -25.33 7.56 24.51
N THR A 375 -25.11 6.27 24.78
CA THR A 375 -25.93 5.18 24.21
C THR A 375 -27.38 5.24 24.68
N GLU A 376 -27.64 5.71 25.90
CA GLU A 376 -28.99 6.00 26.41
C GLU A 376 -29.66 7.15 25.64
N GLN A 377 -28.92 8.23 25.34
CA GLN A 377 -29.43 9.35 24.54
C GLN A 377 -29.71 8.97 23.07
N GLU A 378 -28.88 8.09 22.50
CA GLU A 378 -29.01 7.60 21.13
C GLU A 378 -30.08 6.49 20.99
N GLY A 379 -30.59 5.95 22.11
CA GLY A 379 -31.62 4.91 22.12
C GLY A 379 -31.10 3.51 21.75
N ALA A 380 -29.81 3.24 21.93
CA ALA A 380 -29.19 1.96 21.64
C ALA A 380 -29.37 0.97 22.81
N GLU A 381 -30.59 0.46 22.98
CA GLU A 381 -31.00 -0.40 24.13
C GLU A 381 -30.07 -1.59 24.36
N ASP A 382 -29.63 -2.26 23.30
CA ASP A 382 -28.73 -3.40 23.41
C ASP A 382 -27.38 -2.97 24.03
N LEU A 383 -26.81 -1.82 23.63
CA LEU A 383 -25.50 -1.36 24.13
C LEU A 383 -25.57 -0.93 25.59
N VAL A 384 -26.71 -0.36 25.98
CA VAL A 384 -27.02 -0.07 27.39
C VAL A 384 -27.04 -1.35 28.20
N ALA A 385 -27.73 -2.39 27.72
CA ALA A 385 -27.78 -3.69 28.38
C ALA A 385 -26.38 -4.33 28.51
N LEU A 386 -25.55 -4.24 27.47
CA LEU A 386 -24.16 -4.71 27.52
C LEU A 386 -23.35 -3.98 28.60
N LEU A 387 -23.36 -2.65 28.63
CA LEU A 387 -22.61 -1.89 29.62
C LEU A 387 -23.07 -2.19 31.06
N GLN A 388 -24.37 -2.35 31.26
CA GLN A 388 -24.96 -2.73 32.54
C GLN A 388 -24.61 -4.17 32.96
N GLU A 389 -24.48 -5.11 32.01
CA GLU A 389 -24.01 -6.48 32.28
C GLU A 389 -22.61 -6.50 32.91
N TYR A 390 -21.74 -5.59 32.49
CA TYR A 390 -20.40 -5.41 33.08
C TYR A 390 -20.38 -4.48 34.30
N GLY A 391 -21.56 -4.11 34.83
CA GLY A 391 -21.71 -3.33 36.05
C GLY A 391 -21.46 -1.82 35.88
N VAL A 392 -21.50 -1.29 34.66
CA VAL A 392 -21.39 0.16 34.41
C VAL A 392 -22.72 0.82 34.73
N THR A 393 -22.72 1.81 35.64
CA THR A 393 -23.91 2.59 36.03
C THR A 393 -23.67 4.08 35.84
N THR A 394 -24.74 4.85 35.64
CA THR A 394 -24.69 6.31 35.47
C THR A 394 -24.44 7.08 36.77
N ASP A 395 -24.51 6.41 37.93
CA ASP A 395 -24.32 7.02 39.25
C ASP A 395 -22.90 7.59 39.43
N GLY A 396 -22.79 8.83 39.92
CA GLY A 396 -21.49 9.42 40.29
C GLY A 396 -20.61 9.83 39.11
N LEU A 397 -21.20 10.26 37.99
CA LEU A 397 -20.49 11.01 36.93
C LEU A 397 -19.99 12.39 37.41
N GLU A 398 -20.64 12.95 38.44
CA GLU A 398 -20.28 14.22 39.06
C GLU A 398 -18.89 14.15 39.73
N GLY A 399 -17.88 14.67 39.05
CA GLY A 399 -16.50 14.79 39.59
C GLY A 399 -15.45 13.96 38.88
N LEU A 400 -15.85 13.04 37.99
CA LEU A 400 -14.91 12.35 37.09
C LEU A 400 -14.64 13.27 35.88
N LYS A 401 -13.46 13.86 35.83
CA LYS A 401 -12.98 14.62 34.65
C LYS A 401 -12.11 13.73 33.78
N PRO A 402 -12.08 13.94 32.44
CA PRO A 402 -11.03 13.37 31.62
C PRO A 402 -9.66 13.83 32.14
N PRO A 403 -8.62 12.98 32.06
CA PRO A 403 -7.25 13.37 32.40
C PRO A 403 -6.73 14.50 31.51
#